data_AF-A0A401SGE2-F1
#
_entry.id   AF-A0A401SGE2-F1
#
_cell.length_a   1.000
_cell.length_b   1.000
_cell.length_c   1.000
_cell.angle_alpha   90.00
_cell.angle_beta   90.00
_cell.angle_gamma   90.00
#
_symmetry.space_group_name_H-M   'P 1'
#
loop_
_entity.id
_entity.type
_entity.pdbx_description
1 polymer ?
#
loop_
_entity_poly.entity_id
_entity_poly.type
_entity_poly.pdbx_seq_one_letter_code
_entity_poly.pdbx_strand_id
1 'polypeptide(L)' 'MLPLFLSLVFNSYVMAQTDCSQWACYPTPTDLIIGRADRLQASSTCGLRASERYCSPRMYYGRVSDITKL' A
#
# COMPACT_ATOMS: atom_id res chain seq x y z
N MET A 1 -11.96 37.26 28.27
CA MET A 1 -11.69 35.80 28.36
C MET A 1 -11.71 35.09 27.01
N LEU A 2 -12.71 35.33 26.14
CA LEU A 2 -12.82 34.74 24.79
C LEU A 2 -11.54 34.82 23.89
N PRO A 3 -10.81 35.95 23.80
CA PRO A 3 -9.63 36.02 22.92
C PRO A 3 -8.45 35.20 23.44
N LEU A 4 -8.39 34.96 24.75
CA LEU A 4 -7.35 34.17 25.41
C LEU A 4 -7.59 32.67 25.19
N PHE A 5 -8.86 32.26 25.19
CA PHE A 5 -9.26 30.90 24.80
C PHE A 5 -8.95 30.63 23.32
N LEU A 6 -9.24 31.59 22.42
CA LEU A 6 -8.93 31.43 21.00
C LEU A 6 -7.43 31.27 20.75
N SER A 7 -6.60 32.08 21.42
CA SER A 7 -5.15 32.00 21.27
C SER A 7 -4.56 30.71 21.85
N LEU A 8 -5.08 30.21 22.98
CA LEU A 8 -4.68 28.91 23.55
C LEU A 8 -5.00 27.76 22.59
N VAL A 9 -6.21 27.74 22.03
CA VAL A 9 -6.64 26.71 21.05
C VAL A 9 -5.78 26.76 19.78
N PHE A 10 -5.47 27.97 19.29
CA PHE A 10 -4.61 28.15 18.12
C PHE A 10 -3.18 27.63 18.36
N ASN A 11 -2.59 27.93 19.53
CA ASN A 11 -1.25 27.45 19.89
C ASN A 11 -1.19 25.91 20.03
N SER A 12 -2.24 25.27 20.55
CA SER A 12 -2.30 23.80 20.60
C SER A 12 -2.40 23.15 19.23
N TYR A 13 -3.04 23.80 18.25
CA TYR A 13 -3.14 23.29 16.87
C TYR A 13 -1.80 23.34 16.13
N VAL A 14 -1.00 24.39 16.38
CA VAL A 14 0.33 24.56 15.76
C VAL A 14 1.31 23.48 16.25
N MET A 15 1.09 22.89 17.41
CA MET A 15 1.91 21.81 18.00
C MET A 15 1.51 20.41 17.52
N ALA A 16 0.77 20.26 16.42
CA ALA A 16 0.43 18.93 15.88
C ALA A 16 1.55 18.27 15.04
N GLN A 17 2.71 18.90 14.92
CA GLN A 17 3.87 18.39 14.16
C GLN A 17 5.20 18.78 14.86
N THR A 18 5.39 18.41 16.12
CA THR A 18 6.67 18.67 16.81
C THR A 18 7.83 17.88 16.21
N ASP A 19 7.57 16.69 15.67
CA ASP A 19 8.60 15.78 15.16
C ASP A 19 9.33 16.31 13.92
N CYS A 20 8.73 17.23 13.15
CA CYS A 20 9.27 17.77 11.90
C CYS A 20 9.71 19.23 12.00
N SER A 21 9.65 19.81 13.20
CA SER A 21 9.85 21.25 13.42
C SER A 21 11.31 21.69 13.42
N GLN A 22 12.23 20.76 13.72
CA GLN A 22 13.67 21.05 13.84
C GLN A 22 14.51 20.30 12.79
N TRP A 23 13.97 19.25 12.17
CA TRP A 23 14.71 18.36 11.26
C TRP A 23 13.81 17.86 10.14
N ALA A 24 14.42 17.37 9.05
CA ALA A 24 13.68 16.73 7.97
C ALA A 24 13.02 15.44 8.46
N CYS A 25 11.70 15.38 8.35
CA CYS A 25 10.93 14.17 8.60
C CYS A 25 10.89 13.28 7.38
N TYR A 26 11.02 11.98 7.62
CA TYR A 26 10.79 10.95 6.62
C TYR A 26 9.77 9.97 7.20
N PRO A 27 8.65 9.70 6.48
CA PRO A 27 7.72 8.69 6.92
C PRO A 27 8.41 7.32 6.93
N THR A 28 7.89 6.40 7.74
CA THR A 28 8.33 5.01 7.68
C THR A 28 8.02 4.44 6.30
N PRO A 29 8.99 3.76 5.65
CA PRO A 29 8.71 3.02 4.43
C PRO A 29 7.59 2.02 4.67
N THR A 30 6.67 1.93 3.73
CA THR A 30 5.56 0.97 3.76
C THR A 30 5.43 0.29 2.40
N ASP A 31 4.72 -0.82 2.35
CA ASP A 31 4.41 -1.49 1.10
C ASP A 31 3.40 -0.66 0.29
N LEU A 32 3.83 -0.22 -0.89
CA LEU A 32 3.02 0.62 -1.78
C LEU A 32 1.91 -0.16 -2.49
N ILE A 33 1.95 -1.49 -2.46
CA ILE A 33 0.99 -2.35 -3.14
C ILE A 33 -0.29 -2.54 -2.31
N ILE A 34 -0.20 -2.40 -0.98
CA ILE A 34 -1.33 -2.58 -0.07
C ILE A 34 -2.43 -1.54 -0.35
N GLY A 35 -3.66 -2.02 -0.55
CA GLY A 35 -4.83 -1.18 -0.80
C GLY A 35 -4.88 -0.56 -2.21
N ARG A 36 -4.02 -1.01 -3.13
CA ARG A 36 -3.94 -0.46 -4.51
C ARG A 36 -4.06 -1.53 -5.59
N ALA A 37 -4.69 -2.66 -5.27
CA ALA A 37 -4.84 -3.77 -6.20
C ALA A 37 -5.51 -3.35 -7.53
N ASP A 38 -6.45 -2.41 -7.47
CA ASP A 38 -7.15 -1.79 -8.59
C ASP A 38 -6.24 -0.93 -9.50
N ARG A 39 -5.10 -0.46 -8.98
CA ARG A 39 -4.13 0.39 -9.70
C ARG A 39 -2.97 -0.40 -10.27
N LEU A 40 -2.88 -1.71 -10.03
CA LEU A 40 -1.85 -2.56 -10.60
C LEU A 40 -2.23 -2.94 -12.04
N GLN A 41 -1.28 -2.78 -12.96
CA GLN A 41 -1.43 -3.24 -14.34
C GLN A 41 -0.24 -4.08 -14.76
N ALA A 42 -0.52 -5.17 -15.47
CA ALA A 42 0.47 -5.98 -16.14
C ALA A 42 0.38 -5.74 -17.65
N SER A 43 1.54 -5.65 -18.32
CA SER A 43 1.59 -5.53 -19.79
C SER A 43 1.15 -6.83 -20.48
N SER A 44 1.24 -7.96 -19.79
CA SER A 44 0.77 -9.26 -20.25
C SER A 44 0.23 -10.10 -19.09
N THR A 45 -0.71 -10.98 -19.40
CA THR A 45 -1.29 -11.91 -18.42
C THR A 45 -1.60 -13.21 -19.16
N CYS A 46 -0.96 -14.30 -18.73
CA CYS A 46 -1.23 -15.63 -19.26
C CYS A 46 -2.62 -16.11 -18.85
N GLY A 47 -3.23 -16.98 -19.65
CA GLY A 47 -4.51 -17.61 -19.28
C GLY A 47 -5.78 -16.74 -19.37
N LEU A 48 -5.72 -15.47 -19.82
CA LEU A 48 -6.89 -14.59 -19.90
C LEU A 48 -8.02 -15.11 -20.81
N ARG A 49 -7.67 -15.82 -21.89
CA ARG A 49 -8.64 -16.34 -22.87
C ARG A 49 -8.97 -17.81 -22.67
N ALA A 50 -7.97 -18.63 -22.31
CA ALA A 50 -8.10 -20.07 -22.14
C ALA A 50 -6.96 -20.58 -21.25
N SER A 51 -7.08 -21.81 -20.74
CA SER A 51 -6.03 -22.44 -19.94
C SER A 51 -4.70 -22.51 -20.70
N GLU A 52 -3.63 -22.09 -20.03
CA GLU A 52 -2.26 -22.06 -20.58
C GLU A 52 -1.33 -22.96 -19.75
N ARG A 53 -0.40 -23.66 -20.41
CA ARG A 53 0.60 -24.51 -19.74
C ARG A 53 1.84 -23.69 -19.39
N TYR A 54 2.35 -23.85 -18.18
CA TYR A 54 3.60 -23.23 -17.73
C TYR A 54 4.48 -24.27 -17.02
N CYS A 55 5.77 -23.97 -16.91
CA CYS A 55 6.73 -24.79 -16.16
C CYS A 55 7.11 -24.03 -14.88
N SER A 56 7.00 -24.66 -13.72
CA SER A 56 7.58 -24.13 -12.47
C SER A 56 8.97 -24.70 -12.24
N PRO A 57 9.92 -23.92 -11.67
CA PRO A 57 11.28 -24.38 -11.44
C PRO A 57 11.36 -25.54 -10.43
N ARG A 58 10.39 -25.66 -9.53
CA ARG A 58 10.12 -26.92 -8.83
C ARG A 58 9.17 -27.73 -9.70
N MET A 59 9.58 -28.93 -10.10
CA MET A 59 8.80 -29.86 -10.92
C MET A 59 7.54 -30.33 -10.19
N TYR A 60 6.50 -29.50 -10.16
CA TYR A 60 5.11 -29.93 -10.04
C TYR A 60 4.44 -29.49 -11.34
N TYR A 61 4.07 -30.47 -12.18
CA TYR A 61 3.29 -30.21 -13.39
C TYR A 61 1.87 -29.78 -13.00
N GLY A 62 1.69 -28.51 -12.61
CA GLY A 62 0.38 -27.96 -12.22
C GLY A 62 -0.29 -27.19 -13.36
N ARG A 63 -1.61 -27.33 -13.51
CA ARG A 63 -2.44 -26.37 -14.26
C ARG A 63 -2.99 -25.33 -13.27
N VAL A 64 -3.34 -24.13 -13.75
CA VAL A 64 -4.04 -23.11 -12.93
C VAL A 64 -5.32 -23.68 -12.28
N SER A 65 -5.97 -24.63 -12.96
CA SER A 65 -7.14 -25.38 -12.47
C SER A 65 -6.90 -26.18 -11.19
N ASP A 66 -5.65 -26.51 -10.87
CA ASP A 66 -5.29 -27.33 -9.71
C ASP A 66 -5.12 -26.48 -8.42
N ILE A 67 -4.94 -25.15 -8.56
CA ILE A 67 -4.74 -24.22 -7.43
C ILE A 67 -6.07 -23.92 -6.72
N THR A 68 -7.21 -24.06 -7.41
CA THR A 68 -8.56 -23.80 -6.86
C THR A 68 -9.15 -24.98 -6.08
N LYS A 69 -8.37 -26.05 -5.85
CA LYS A 69 -8.78 -27.26 -5.10
C LYS A 69 -8.10 -27.40 -3.72
N LEU A 70 -7.41 -26.37 -3.26
CA LEU A 70 -6.87 -26.27 -1.90
C LEU A 70 -7.78 -25.40 -1.02
#